data_AF-A0A392TK97-F1
#
_entry.id   AF-A0A392TK97-F1
#
_cell.length_a   1.000
_cell.length_b   1.000
_cell.length_c   1.000
_cell.angle_alpha   90.00
_cell.angle_beta   90.00
_cell.angle_gamma   90.00
#
_symmetry.space_group_name_H-M   'P 1'
#
loop_
_entity.id
_entity.type
_entity.pdbx_description
1 polymer ?
#
loop_
_entity_poly.entity_id
_entity_poly.type
_entity_poly.pdbx_seq_one_letter_code
_entity_poly.pdbx_strand_id
1 'polypeptide(L)' 'MKQQIAEFVYACLVCQKSKIEHQKPSSLLQPLFVPEWKWDGIAMDFVGGLPRTVKGNE' A
#
# COMPACT_ATOMS: atom_id res chain seq x y z
N MET A 1 -28.61 4.38 22.48
CA MET A 1 -28.15 5.45 21.56
C MET A 1 -26.79 5.13 20.91
N LYS A 2 -25.65 5.10 21.63
CA LYS A 2 -24.33 4.87 20.99
C LYS A 2 -24.23 3.56 20.18
N GLN A 3 -24.81 2.48 20.70
CA GLN A 3 -24.83 1.17 20.02
C GLN A 3 -25.61 1.21 18.69
N GLN A 4 -26.83 1.76 18.70
CA GLN A 4 -27.66 1.90 17.50
C GLN A 4 -26.99 2.78 16.43
N ILE A 5 -26.29 3.83 16.85
CA ILE A 5 -25.49 4.67 15.94
C ILE A 5 -24.36 3.85 15.33
N ALA A 6 -23.65 3.04 16.12
CA ALA A 6 -22.58 2.19 15.62
C ALA A 6 -23.11 1.13 14.63
N GLU A 7 -24.24 0.50 14.91
CA GLU A 7 -24.90 -0.46 14.01
C GLU A 7 -25.35 0.19 12.70
N PHE A 8 -25.94 1.39 12.77
CA PHE A 8 -26.33 2.15 11.59
C PHE A 8 -25.12 2.54 10.73
N VAL A 9 -24.07 3.06 11.35
CA VAL A 9 -22.82 3.44 10.64
C VAL A 9 -22.15 2.20 10.04
N TYR A 10 -22.18 1.07 10.75
CA TYR A 10 -21.65 -0.21 10.26
C TYR A 10 -22.39 -0.69 9.00
N ALA A 11 -23.72 -0.57 8.97
CA ALA A 11 -24.55 -0.97 7.82
C ALA A 11 -24.53 0.03 6.63
N CYS A 12 -24.03 1.25 6.82
CA CYS A 12 -24.07 2.29 5.80
C CYS A 12 -22.94 2.14 4.75
N LEU A 13 -23.31 1.79 3.51
CA LEU A 13 -22.35 1.62 2.39
C LEU A 13 -21.54 2.89 2.08
N VAL A 14 -22.14 4.07 2.20
CA VAL A 14 -21.44 5.35 1.95
C VAL A 14 -20.39 5.59 3.02
N CYS A 15 -20.71 5.31 4.29
CA CYS A 15 -19.76 5.40 5.39
C CYS A 15 -18.61 4.41 5.18
N GLN A 16 -18.89 3.15 4.84
CA GLN A 16 -17.85 2.14 4.60
C GLN A 16 -16.88 2.50 3.46
N LYS A 17 -17.38 3.11 2.37
CA LYS A 17 -16.52 3.52 1.24
C LYS A 17 -15.73 4.81 1.49
N SER A 18 -16.32 5.76 2.20
CA SER A 18 -15.73 7.09 2.42
C SER A 18 -14.85 7.17 3.67
N LYS A 19 -15.14 6.34 4.67
CA LYS A 19 -14.41 6.26 5.93
C LYS A 19 -13.59 4.98 5.91
N ILE A 20 -12.40 5.08 5.32
CA ILE A 20 -11.42 3.99 5.43
C ILE A 20 -11.08 3.78 6.91
N GLU A 21 -10.87 2.52 7.27
CA GLU A 21 -10.39 2.19 8.61
C GLU A 21 -8.96 2.72 8.77
N HIS A 22 -8.75 3.64 9.69
CA HIS A 22 -7.42 4.20 9.98
C HIS A 22 -6.60 3.29 10.92
N GLN A 23 -7.06 2.07 11.16
CA GLN A 23 -6.26 1.11 11.92
C GLN A 23 -5.05 0.72 11.08
N LYS A 24 -3.88 0.83 11.68
CA LYS A 24 -2.67 0.28 11.10
C LYS A 24 -2.91 -1.23 10.89
N PRO A 25 -2.60 -1.79 9.71
CA PRO A 25 -2.64 -3.24 9.55
C PRO A 25 -1.83 -3.87 10.69
N SER A 26 -2.50 -4.73 11.46
CA SER A 26 -1.95 -5.34 12.68
C SER A 26 -0.81 -6.32 12.39
N SER A 27 -0.54 -6.60 11.11
CA SER A 27 0.55 -7.47 10.69
C SER A 27 1.90 -6.79 10.83
N LEU A 28 2.85 -7.52 11.39
CA LEU A 28 4.27 -7.24 11.18
C LEU A 28 4.59 -7.37 9.69
N LEU A 29 5.42 -6.48 9.17
CA LEU A 29 5.96 -6.63 7.82
C LEU A 29 6.59 -8.03 7.71
N GLN A 30 6.17 -8.84 6.74
CA GLN A 30 6.85 -10.09 6.46
C GLN A 30 8.22 -9.76 5.87
N PRO A 31 9.33 -10.08 6.55
CA PRO A 31 10.65 -9.87 5.98
C PRO A 31 10.81 -10.76 4.75
N LEU A 32 11.46 -10.23 3.72
CA LEU A 32 11.88 -11.03 2.58
C LEU A 32 12.97 -12.02 3.02
N PHE A 33 13.06 -13.16 2.33
CA PHE A 33 14.15 -14.11 2.53
C PHE A 33 15.49 -13.42 2.26
N VAL A 34 16.48 -13.68 3.13
CA VAL A 34 17.84 -13.16 2.95
C VAL A 34 18.56 -14.05 1.94
N PRO A 35 19.03 -13.52 0.79
CA PRO A 35 19.76 -14.31 -0.19
C PRO A 35 21.04 -14.92 0.41
N GLU A 36 21.34 -16.18 0.11
CA GLU A 36 22.49 -16.91 0.69
C GLU A 36 23.79 -16.63 -0.08
N TRP A 37 23.68 -16.27 -1.36
CA TRP A 37 24.80 -15.96 -2.23
C TRP A 37 24.58 -14.70 -3.07
N LYS A 38 25.64 -14.30 -3.79
CA LYS A 38 25.59 -13.15 -4.70
C LYS A 38 24.62 -13.47 -5.84
N TRP A 39 23.70 -12.54 -6.09
CA TRP A 39 22.72 -12.57 -7.19
C TRP A 39 21.57 -13.58 -7.05
N ASP A 40 21.42 -14.22 -5.88
CA ASP A 40 20.30 -15.14 -5.61
C ASP A 40 18.94 -14.42 -5.53
N GLY A 41 18.95 -13.12 -5.23
CA GLY A 41 17.77 -12.26 -5.23
C GLY A 41 18.04 -10.93 -5.92
N ILE A 42 17.23 -10.60 -6.93
CA ILE A 42 17.25 -9.32 -7.64
C ILE A 42 15.84 -8.74 -7.61
N ALA A 43 15.71 -7.54 -7.04
CA ALA A 43 14.51 -6.73 -7.16
C ALA A 43 14.78 -5.60 -8.16
N MET A 44 13.82 -5.31 -9.03
CA MET A 44 13.88 -4.23 -10.01
C MET A 44 12.66 -3.35 -9.87
N ASP A 45 12.84 -2.04 -9.99
CA ASP A 45 11.77 -1.06 -9.98
C ASP A 45 12.03 0.00 -11.07
N PHE A 46 10.96 0.63 -11.55
CA PHE A 46 11.02 1.67 -12.56
C PHE A 46 10.81 3.04 -11.94
N VAL A 47 11.71 3.97 -12.22
CA VAL A 47 11.54 5.38 -11.85
C VAL A 47 10.92 6.13 -13.02
N GLY A 48 9.72 6.67 -12.82
CA GLY A 48 9.01 7.51 -13.78
C GLY A 48 9.21 9.01 -13.54
N GLY A 49 8.73 9.84 -14.47
CA GLY A 49 8.67 11.30 -14.30
C GLY A 49 10.02 12.02 -14.36
N LEU A 50 11.04 11.41 -14.94
CA LEU A 50 12.37 12.00 -15.06
C LEU A 50 12.39 13.12 -16.12
N PRO A 51 13.20 14.19 -15.92
CA PRO A 51 13.42 15.20 -16.94
C PRO A 51 13.99 14.59 -18.23
N ARG A 52 13.61 15.16 -19.38
CA ARG A 52 14.18 14.75 -20.67
C ARG A 52 15.65 15.15 -20.75
N THR A 53 16.49 14.23 -21.19
CA THR A 53 17.88 14.52 -21.56
C THR A 53 17.91 15.35 -22.85
N VAL A 54 18.97 16.13 -23.07
CA VAL A 54 19.13 16.98 -24.27
C VAL A 54 19.16 16.14 -25.56
N LYS A 55 19.65 14.91 -25.48
CA LYS A 55 19.71 13.97 -26.60
C LYS A 55 18.45 13.10 -26.75
N GLY A 56 17.49 13.19 -25.82
CA GLY A 56 16.42 12.21 -25.71
C GLY A 56 16.93 10.83 -25.28
N ASN A 57 16.00 9.91 -25.04
CA ASN A 57 16.28 8.50 -24.81
C ASN A 57 15.42 7.72 -25.83
N GLU A 58 16.03 7.29 -26.93
CA GLU A 58 15.55 6.17 -27.77
C GLU A 58 16.34 4.92 -27.41
#